data_AF-A0A914QSE8-F1
#
_entry.id   AF-A0A914QSE8-F1
#
_cell.length_a   1.000
_cell.length_b   1.000
_cell.length_c   1.000
_cell.angle_alpha   90.00
_cell.angle_beta   90.00
_cell.angle_gamma   90.00
#
_symmetry.space_group_name_H-M   'P 1'
#
loop_
_entity.id
_entity.type
_entity.pdbx_description
1 polymer ?
#
loop_
_entity_poly.entity_id
_entity_poly.type
_entity_poly.pdbx_seq_one_letter_code
_entity_poly.pdbx_strand_id
1 'polypeptide(L)'
;MKEVTLSVLSADNVETINYRILVIKEKDKWYALAPDCTYCNTPLVKGIVSHGKVRCSLHGTSFNLKTGKLEDLPGFDSLPAFKVTLSLTDVFLSTSLTKISQTRIINPMSKCKDSINDPVVIVGAGIAGITCAETLRHESYNGRIVIISREDHLPYNRSLLSKNLDLLEDDVIFRDKKFFELHDIELLLGHRVKTINVEDKILTMDDEKKITFKYLVIATGGINKPSTIKGADLDGVYSLRDISDHAIIQECSVKKHVTIVGSGFIGKF
;
A
#
# COMPACT_ATOMS: atom_id res chain seq x y z
N MET A 1 -6.75 20.29 14.93
CA MET A 1 -6.63 18.81 15.04
C MET A 1 -5.69 18.51 16.20
N LYS A 2 -6.00 17.47 16.99
CA LYS A 2 -5.21 17.06 18.15
C LYS A 2 -5.27 15.55 18.29
N GLU A 3 -4.17 14.93 18.70
CA GLU A 3 -4.15 13.53 19.09
C GLU A 3 -4.43 13.41 20.59
N VAL A 4 -5.28 12.45 20.95
CA VAL A 4 -5.70 12.19 22.33
C VAL A 4 -5.48 10.71 22.63
N THR A 5 -5.01 10.41 23.84
CA THR A 5 -4.84 9.04 24.33
C THR A 5 -6.04 8.66 25.18
N LEU A 6 -6.69 7.54 24.86
CA LEU A 6 -7.67 6.87 25.69
C LEU A 6 -7.02 5.68 26.37
N SER A 7 -6.99 5.68 27.70
CA SER A 7 -6.48 4.59 28.50
C SER A 7 -7.64 3.71 28.97
N VAL A 8 -7.59 2.41 28.67
CA VAL A 8 -8.56 1.43 29.15
C VAL A 8 -7.87 0.47 30.11
N LEU A 9 -8.44 0.34 31.31
CA LEU A 9 -8.03 -0.66 32.30
C LEU A 9 -8.66 -2.00 31.95
N SER A 10 -7.85 -3.06 31.80
CA SER A 10 -8.40 -4.40 31.62
C SER A 10 -9.12 -4.85 32.90
N ALA A 11 -10.17 -5.67 32.76
CA ALA A 11 -10.96 -6.16 33.89
C ALA A 11 -10.13 -6.96 34.92
N ASP A 12 -8.96 -7.45 34.51
CA ASP A 12 -8.03 -8.19 35.36
C ASP A 12 -7.01 -7.28 36.07
N ASN A 13 -7.09 -5.95 35.90
CA ASN A 13 -6.30 -4.92 36.62
C ASN A 13 -4.77 -4.98 36.48
N VAL A 14 -4.21 -5.76 35.55
CA VAL A 14 -2.75 -5.90 35.40
C VAL A 14 -2.16 -4.99 34.30
N GLU A 15 -2.94 -4.59 33.29
CA GLU A 15 -2.44 -3.77 32.17
C GLU A 15 -3.40 -2.64 31.76
N THR A 16 -2.82 -1.46 31.51
CA THR A 16 -3.51 -0.31 30.90
C THR A 16 -3.20 -0.29 29.42
N ILE A 17 -4.22 -0.41 28.57
CA ILE A 17 -4.06 -0.31 27.12
C ILE A 17 -4.35 1.12 26.68
N ASN A 18 -3.40 1.71 25.95
CA ASN A 18 -3.50 3.07 25.45
C ASN A 18 -3.85 3.08 23.96
N TYR A 19 -4.95 3.74 23.60
CA TYR A 19 -5.37 3.94 22.23
C TYR A 19 -5.24 5.41 21.85
N ARG A 20 -4.55 5.68 20.74
CA ARG A 20 -4.43 7.03 20.19
C ARG A 20 -5.59 7.31 19.26
N ILE A 21 -6.18 8.50 19.34
CA ILE A 21 -7.28 8.95 18.49
C ILE A 21 -6.98 10.35 17.98
N LEU A 22 -7.23 10.57 16.69
CA LEU A 22 -7.17 11.89 16.09
C LEU A 22 -8.54 12.58 16.21
N VAL A 23 -8.58 13.66 16.98
CA VAL A 23 -9.75 14.53 17.13
C VAL A 23 -9.58 15.77 16.26
N ILE A 24 -10.57 16.03 15.43
CA ILE A 24 -10.55 17.12 14.45
C ILE A 24 -11.77 18.00 14.67
N LYS A 25 -11.53 19.31 14.82
CA LYS A 25 -12.58 20.34 14.75
C LYS A 25 -12.45 21.03 13.39
N GLU A 26 -13.53 21.01 12.60
CA GLU A 26 -13.65 21.80 11.37
C GLU A 26 -14.94 22.61 11.47
N LYS A 27 -14.80 23.94 11.47
CA LYS A 27 -15.90 24.87 11.82
C LYS A 27 -16.49 24.49 13.19
N ASP A 28 -17.81 24.29 13.27
CA ASP A 28 -18.51 23.93 14.51
C ASP A 28 -18.76 22.42 14.66
N LYS A 29 -18.08 21.59 13.85
CA LYS A 29 -18.23 20.13 13.88
C LYS A 29 -16.97 19.45 14.41
N TRP A 30 -17.19 18.36 15.14
CA TRP A 30 -16.14 17.52 15.71
C TRP A 30 -16.17 16.13 15.09
N TYR A 31 -14.97 15.60 14.84
CA TYR A 31 -14.74 14.32 14.22
C TYR A 31 -13.66 13.56 14.99
N ALA A 32 -13.74 12.24 14.98
CA ALA A 32 -12.75 11.37 15.58
C ALA A 32 -12.43 10.21 14.63
N LEU A 33 -11.15 10.05 14.33
CA LEU A 33 -10.63 9.04 13.41
C LEU A 33 -9.45 8.30 14.06
N ALA A 34 -9.10 7.14 13.49
CA ALA A 34 -7.79 6.54 13.75
C ALA A 34 -6.66 7.54 13.42
N PRO A 35 -5.55 7.52 14.18
CA PRO A 35 -4.59 8.62 14.19
C PRO A 35 -3.54 8.55 13.08
N ASP A 36 -3.37 7.39 12.44
CA ASP A 36 -2.29 7.15 11.49
C ASP A 36 -2.83 6.89 10.09
N CYS A 37 -2.11 7.39 9.08
CA CYS A 37 -2.43 7.17 7.68
C CYS A 37 -2.30 5.68 7.35
N THR A 38 -3.35 5.08 6.77
CA THR A 38 -3.38 3.65 6.43
C THR A 38 -2.35 3.22 5.37
N TYR A 39 -1.77 4.17 4.61
CA TYR A 39 -0.78 3.87 3.57
C TYR A 39 0.63 3.61 4.12
N CYS A 40 1.04 4.34 5.16
CA CYS A 40 2.45 4.39 5.60
C CYS A 40 2.60 4.66 7.10
N ASN A 41 1.52 4.53 7.87
CA ASN A 41 1.47 4.77 9.31
C ASN A 41 1.98 6.16 9.74
N THR A 42 1.96 7.15 8.83
CA THR A 42 2.33 8.53 9.17
C THR A 42 1.25 9.15 10.06
N PRO A 43 1.62 9.75 11.21
CA PRO A 43 0.65 10.41 12.08
C PRO A 43 -0.11 11.52 11.36
N LEU A 44 -1.43 11.35 11.25
CA LEU A 44 -2.31 12.28 10.57
C LEU A 44 -2.46 13.59 11.35
N VAL A 45 -2.03 13.65 12.62
CA VAL A 45 -1.91 14.91 13.38
C VAL A 45 -0.95 15.92 12.73
N LYS A 46 -0.06 15.47 11.83
CA LYS A 46 0.81 16.33 11.01
C LYS A 46 0.21 16.66 9.64
N GLY A 47 -1.00 16.17 9.35
CA GLY A 47 -1.70 16.35 8.08
C GLY A 47 -2.38 17.70 7.94
N ILE A 48 -3.12 17.86 6.85
CA ILE A 48 -3.88 19.08 6.52
C ILE A 48 -5.36 18.74 6.51
N VAL A 49 -6.18 19.54 7.20
CA VAL A 49 -7.64 19.39 7.20
C VAL A 49 -8.25 20.45 6.29
N SER A 50 -9.08 20.03 5.35
CA SER A 50 -9.76 20.94 4.43
C SER A 50 -10.95 20.25 3.76
N HIS A 51 -12.04 21.00 3.56
CA HIS A 51 -13.22 20.56 2.82
C HIS A 51 -13.81 19.23 3.31
N GLY A 52 -13.87 19.01 4.63
CA GLY A 52 -14.41 17.77 5.18
C GLY A 52 -13.49 16.56 5.02
N LYS A 53 -12.20 16.77 4.75
CA LYS A 53 -11.17 15.72 4.63
C LYS A 53 -9.95 16.00 5.50
N VAL A 54 -9.24 14.93 5.88
CA VAL A 54 -7.87 15.00 6.38
C VAL A 54 -6.93 14.39 5.35
N ARG A 55 -5.88 15.13 4.98
CA ARG A 55 -4.86 14.73 4.01
C ARG A 55 -3.54 14.46 4.72
N CYS A 56 -2.96 13.29 4.48
CA CYS A 56 -1.63 12.93 4.97
C CYS A 56 -0.59 13.88 4.40
N SER A 57 0.26 14.45 5.25
CA SER A 57 1.29 15.41 4.84
C SER A 57 2.44 14.79 4.07
N LEU A 58 2.64 13.48 4.17
CA LEU A 58 3.76 12.81 3.51
C LEU A 58 3.45 12.38 2.08
N HIS A 59 2.33 11.68 1.88
CA HIS A 59 1.99 11.06 0.58
C HIS A 59 0.70 11.59 -0.04
N GLY A 60 -0.03 12.45 0.66
CA GLY A 60 -1.22 13.08 0.12
C GLY A 60 -2.47 12.21 0.12
N THR A 61 -2.44 10.97 0.62
CA THR A 61 -3.63 10.14 0.88
C THR A 61 -4.65 10.93 1.69
N SER A 62 -5.92 10.90 1.30
CA SER A 62 -6.97 11.67 1.99
C SER A 62 -8.12 10.81 2.46
N PHE A 63 -8.74 11.23 3.56
CA PHE A 63 -9.82 10.53 4.21
C PHE A 63 -10.96 11.48 4.57
N ASN A 64 -12.19 11.04 4.36
CA ASN A 64 -13.39 11.75 4.76
C ASN A 64 -13.44 11.90 6.29
N LEU A 65 -13.65 13.11 6.82
CA LEU A 65 -13.69 13.33 8.27
C LEU A 65 -14.86 12.63 8.96
N LYS A 66 -15.99 12.49 8.27
CA LYS A 66 -17.22 11.91 8.85
C LYS A 66 -17.19 10.39 8.86
N THR A 67 -16.76 9.79 7.77
CA THR A 67 -16.85 8.35 7.56
C THR A 67 -15.52 7.62 7.71
N GLY A 68 -14.40 8.36 7.67
CA GLY A 68 -13.06 7.78 7.57
C GLY A 68 -12.76 7.18 6.20
N LYS A 69 -13.71 7.24 5.25
CA LYS A 69 -13.55 6.64 3.93
C LYS A 69 -12.34 7.23 3.23
N LEU A 70 -11.49 6.38 2.65
CA LEU A 70 -10.44 6.77 1.72
C LEU A 70 -11.06 7.51 0.53
N GLU A 71 -10.55 8.70 0.22
CA GLU A 71 -11.03 9.52 -0.89
C GLU A 71 -9.95 9.83 -1.93
N ASP A 72 -8.67 9.88 -1.54
CA ASP A 72 -7.56 10.07 -2.47
C ASP A 72 -6.45 9.04 -2.22
N LEU A 73 -5.89 8.53 -3.33
CA LEU A 73 -4.71 7.66 -3.40
C LEU A 73 -3.45 8.36 -2.82
N PRO A 74 -2.37 7.62 -2.49
CA PRO A 74 -2.07 6.20 -2.78
C PRO A 74 -2.54 5.19 -1.73
N GLY A 75 -3.36 5.58 -0.74
CA GLY A 75 -3.87 4.64 0.25
C GLY A 75 -4.77 3.56 -0.36
N PHE A 76 -4.93 2.45 0.36
CA PHE A 76 -5.86 1.37 -0.02
C PHE A 76 -7.04 1.24 0.95
N ASP A 77 -6.77 1.43 2.24
CA ASP A 77 -7.74 1.20 3.30
C ASP A 77 -8.29 2.52 3.85
N SER A 78 -9.54 2.49 4.31
CA SER A 78 -10.17 3.59 5.02
C SER A 78 -9.76 3.63 6.49
N LEU A 79 -9.95 4.77 7.14
CA LEU A 79 -9.75 4.91 8.58
C LEU A 79 -11.01 4.47 9.36
N PRO A 80 -10.85 3.81 10.51
CA PRO A 80 -11.90 3.74 11.51
C PRO A 80 -12.35 5.15 11.92
N ALA A 81 -13.65 5.42 11.79
CA ALA A 81 -14.28 6.63 12.29
C ALA A 81 -15.13 6.35 13.53
N PHE A 82 -15.02 7.20 14.54
CA PHE A 82 -15.66 7.05 15.84
C PHE A 82 -16.80 8.03 16.03
N LYS A 83 -17.85 7.60 16.73
CA LYS A 83 -19.00 8.46 17.01
C LYS A 83 -18.61 9.48 18.08
N VAL A 84 -18.81 10.76 17.75
CA VAL A 84 -18.58 11.88 18.65
C VAL A 84 -19.94 12.43 19.11
N THR A 85 -20.08 12.68 20.41
CA THR A 85 -21.22 13.36 21.02
C THR A 85 -20.73 14.56 21.82
N LEU A 86 -21.46 15.67 21.75
CA LEU A 86 -21.06 16.93 22.38
C LEU A 86 -21.93 17.18 23.62
N SER A 87 -21.31 17.66 24.69
CA SER A 87 -21.99 18.42 25.75
C SER A 87 -21.69 19.91 25.60
N LEU A 88 -22.16 20.73 26.55
CA LEU A 88 -21.88 22.16 26.60
C LEU A 88 -20.38 22.46 26.74
N THR A 89 -19.61 21.57 27.36
CA THR A 89 -18.20 21.77 27.72
C THR A 89 -17.26 20.75 27.13
N ASP A 90 -17.76 19.55 26.79
CA ASP A 90 -16.93 18.38 26.55
C ASP A 90 -17.28 17.65 25.24
N VAL A 91 -16.28 16.95 24.72
CA VAL A 91 -16.38 16.08 23.55
C VAL A 91 -16.26 14.64 24.02
N PHE A 92 -17.34 13.87 23.86
CA PHE A 92 -17.38 12.46 24.22
C PHE A 92 -17.21 11.59 22.98
N LEU A 93 -16.48 10.49 23.15
CA LEU A 93 -16.28 9.47 22.13
C LEU A 93 -16.87 8.15 22.62
N SER A 94 -17.71 7.52 21.80
CA SER A 94 -18.30 6.21 22.11
C SER A 94 -17.92 5.19 21.03
N THR A 95 -17.33 4.08 21.45
CA THR A 95 -16.87 2.99 20.56
C THR A 95 -16.73 1.68 21.35
N SER A 96 -16.56 0.56 20.66
CA SER A 96 -16.18 -0.72 21.26
C SER A 96 -14.66 -0.90 21.26
N LEU A 97 -14.16 -1.80 22.13
CA LEU A 97 -12.75 -2.19 22.17
C LEU A 97 -12.27 -2.80 20.85
N THR A 98 -13.11 -3.60 20.20
CA THR A 98 -12.80 -4.17 18.89
C THR A 98 -12.63 -3.11 17.81
N LYS A 99 -13.41 -2.02 17.87
CA LYS A 99 -13.36 -0.97 16.85
C LYS A 99 -12.21 0.01 17.10
N ILE A 100 -11.89 0.32 18.35
CA ILE A 100 -10.79 1.24 18.69
C ILE A 100 -9.41 0.60 18.48
N SER A 101 -9.30 -0.73 18.54
CA SER A 101 -8.06 -1.45 18.23
C SER A 101 -7.79 -1.59 16.73
N GLN A 102 -8.78 -1.33 15.87
CA GLN A 102 -8.58 -1.35 14.43
C GLN A 102 -7.71 -0.15 14.00
N THR A 103 -6.75 -0.41 13.12
CA THR A 103 -5.90 0.62 12.52
C THR A 103 -6.38 1.02 11.12
N ARG A 104 -7.21 0.19 10.48
CA ARG A 104 -7.65 0.32 9.09
C ARG A 104 -8.97 -0.42 8.85
N ILE A 105 -9.71 0.01 7.84
CA ILE A 105 -10.93 -0.63 7.35
C ILE A 105 -10.73 -0.95 5.87
N ILE A 106 -10.67 -2.24 5.55
CA ILE A 106 -10.66 -2.69 4.14
C ILE A 106 -12.01 -2.35 3.53
N ASN A 107 -11.99 -1.63 2.42
CA ASN A 107 -13.20 -1.25 1.72
C ASN A 107 -13.90 -2.51 1.14
N PRO A 108 -15.24 -2.56 1.09
CA PRO A 108 -15.93 -3.71 0.50
C PRO A 108 -15.47 -3.96 -0.94
N MET A 109 -15.26 -5.23 -1.27
CA MET A 109 -14.83 -5.68 -2.58
C MET A 109 -15.74 -6.78 -3.09
N SER A 110 -15.97 -6.76 -4.39
CA SER A 110 -16.63 -7.85 -5.09
C SER A 110 -15.71 -9.07 -5.20
N LYS A 111 -16.26 -10.17 -5.72
CA LYS A 111 -15.56 -11.44 -5.96
C LYS A 111 -15.71 -11.89 -7.40
N CYS A 112 -14.90 -12.85 -7.81
CA CYS A 112 -15.04 -13.46 -9.12
C CYS A 112 -16.38 -14.21 -9.21
N LYS A 113 -16.98 -14.20 -10.40
CA LYS A 113 -18.17 -15.01 -10.73
C LYS A 113 -17.85 -15.84 -11.97
N ASP A 114 -17.97 -17.16 -11.86
CA ASP A 114 -17.63 -18.09 -12.95
C ASP A 114 -18.44 -17.86 -14.24
N SER A 115 -19.61 -17.24 -14.12
CA SER A 115 -20.46 -16.88 -15.28
C SER A 115 -19.91 -15.73 -16.12
N ILE A 116 -18.88 -15.00 -15.66
CA ILE A 116 -18.29 -13.85 -16.35
C ILE A 116 -16.96 -14.24 -17.01
N ASN A 117 -16.98 -14.43 -18.32
CA ASN A 117 -15.79 -14.78 -19.10
C ASN A 117 -15.10 -13.56 -19.73
N ASP A 118 -14.76 -12.58 -18.89
CA ASP A 118 -13.97 -11.41 -19.28
C ASP A 118 -12.73 -11.32 -18.37
N PRO A 119 -11.63 -12.04 -18.65
CA PRO A 119 -10.43 -11.95 -17.82
C PRO A 119 -9.71 -10.61 -17.99
N VAL A 120 -9.35 -9.96 -16.89
CA VAL A 120 -8.39 -8.85 -16.88
C VAL A 120 -7.03 -9.42 -16.52
N VAL A 121 -6.04 -9.18 -17.37
CA VAL A 121 -4.65 -9.53 -17.08
C VAL A 121 -3.83 -8.26 -16.88
N ILE A 122 -3.09 -8.23 -15.77
CA ILE A 122 -2.28 -7.10 -15.33
C ILE A 122 -0.82 -7.56 -15.35
N VAL A 123 0.00 -6.93 -16.19
CA VAL A 123 1.43 -7.25 -16.32
C VAL A 123 2.24 -6.29 -15.45
N GLY A 124 2.64 -6.75 -14.27
CA GLY A 124 3.39 -6.01 -13.27
C GLY A 124 2.69 -5.93 -11.93
N ALA A 125 3.37 -6.37 -10.87
CA ALA A 125 2.88 -6.40 -9.48
C ALA A 125 3.33 -5.19 -8.63
N GLY A 126 3.74 -4.09 -9.26
CA GLY A 126 4.03 -2.83 -8.55
C GLY A 126 2.74 -2.10 -8.13
N ILE A 127 2.89 -0.92 -7.51
CA ILE A 127 1.77 -0.10 -7.02
C ILE A 127 0.64 0.08 -8.06
N ALA A 128 0.99 0.32 -9.32
CA ALA A 128 0.00 0.49 -10.39
C ALA A 128 -0.85 -0.76 -10.63
N GLY A 129 -0.22 -1.94 -10.62
CA GLY A 129 -0.90 -3.21 -10.87
C GLY A 129 -1.82 -3.62 -9.72
N ILE A 130 -1.34 -3.52 -8.48
CA ILE A 130 -2.15 -3.83 -7.30
C ILE A 130 -3.30 -2.83 -7.14
N THR A 131 -3.06 -1.52 -7.30
CA THR A 131 -4.13 -0.52 -7.24
C THR A 131 -5.18 -0.78 -8.32
N CYS A 132 -4.78 -1.19 -9.53
CA CYS A 132 -5.72 -1.58 -10.57
C CYS A 132 -6.59 -2.78 -10.14
N ALA A 133 -5.97 -3.86 -9.64
CA ALA A 133 -6.69 -5.04 -9.21
C ALA A 133 -7.68 -4.78 -8.07
N GLU A 134 -7.26 -4.06 -7.02
CA GLU A 134 -8.13 -3.70 -5.90
C GLU A 134 -9.25 -2.76 -6.35
N THR A 135 -8.94 -1.76 -7.20
CA THR A 135 -9.96 -0.84 -7.73
C THR A 135 -11.01 -1.56 -8.54
N LEU A 136 -10.61 -2.51 -9.41
CA LEU A 136 -11.57 -3.34 -10.14
C LEU A 136 -12.51 -4.06 -9.19
N ARG A 137 -12.00 -4.65 -8.11
CA ARG A 137 -12.83 -5.34 -7.12
C ARG A 137 -13.74 -4.37 -6.35
N HIS A 138 -13.27 -3.18 -5.99
CA HIS A 138 -14.08 -2.13 -5.36
C HIS A 138 -15.20 -1.64 -6.28
N GLU A 139 -14.91 -1.44 -7.57
CA GLU A 139 -15.86 -1.00 -8.60
C GLU A 139 -16.72 -2.17 -9.13
N SER A 140 -16.85 -3.23 -8.34
CA SER A 140 -17.74 -4.37 -8.59
C SER A 140 -17.42 -5.19 -9.84
N TYR A 141 -16.17 -5.20 -10.30
CA TYR A 141 -15.75 -6.08 -11.38
C TYR A 141 -15.76 -7.55 -10.94
N ASN A 142 -16.56 -8.38 -11.61
CA ASN A 142 -16.71 -9.79 -11.26
C ASN A 142 -15.95 -10.78 -12.18
N GLY A 143 -15.22 -10.30 -13.19
CA GLY A 143 -14.40 -11.18 -14.03
C GLY A 143 -13.12 -11.66 -13.30
N ARG A 144 -12.47 -12.69 -13.85
CA ARG A 144 -11.15 -13.16 -13.37
C ARG A 144 -10.12 -12.03 -13.48
N ILE A 145 -9.30 -11.85 -12.44
CA ILE A 145 -8.18 -10.90 -12.43
C ILE A 145 -6.90 -11.69 -12.20
N VAL A 146 -5.91 -11.51 -13.07
CA VAL A 146 -4.59 -12.14 -12.97
C VAL A 146 -3.52 -11.06 -12.98
N ILE A 147 -2.69 -11.01 -11.95
CA ILE A 147 -1.48 -10.20 -11.91
C ILE A 147 -0.28 -11.09 -12.20
N ILE A 148 0.51 -10.74 -13.20
CA ILE A 148 1.73 -11.45 -13.60
C ILE A 148 2.94 -10.60 -13.23
N SER A 149 3.93 -11.19 -12.56
CA SER A 149 5.15 -10.52 -12.14
C SER A 149 6.37 -11.39 -12.40
N ARG A 150 7.44 -10.76 -12.91
CA ARG A 150 8.76 -11.40 -13.02
C ARG A 150 9.45 -11.61 -11.67
N GLU A 151 9.08 -10.80 -10.68
CA GLU A 151 9.57 -10.92 -9.30
C GLU A 151 8.75 -12.02 -8.61
N ASP A 152 9.40 -12.86 -7.81
CA ASP A 152 8.81 -14.00 -7.06
C ASP A 152 8.28 -13.61 -5.67
N HIS A 153 8.21 -12.30 -5.40
CA HIS A 153 7.73 -11.72 -4.15
C HIS A 153 6.30 -11.20 -4.26
N LEU A 154 5.58 -11.15 -3.12
CA LEU A 154 4.27 -10.50 -3.05
C LEU A 154 4.39 -9.00 -3.41
N PRO A 155 3.33 -8.37 -3.96
CA PRO A 155 3.35 -6.93 -4.24
C PRO A 155 3.76 -6.09 -3.02
N TYR A 156 4.79 -5.24 -3.18
CA TYR A 156 5.39 -4.48 -2.08
C TYR A 156 5.65 -3.01 -2.40
N ASN A 157 5.79 -2.23 -1.33
CA ASN A 157 6.10 -0.81 -1.37
C ASN A 157 7.58 -0.54 -1.61
N ARG A 158 7.94 -0.48 -2.88
CA ARG A 158 9.29 -0.17 -3.34
C ARG A 158 9.86 1.16 -2.81
N SER A 159 9.02 2.14 -2.43
CA SER A 159 9.55 3.41 -1.92
C SER A 159 10.22 3.29 -0.56
N LEU A 160 9.95 2.21 0.19
CA LEU A 160 10.56 1.97 1.51
C LEU A 160 12.01 1.46 1.39
N LEU A 161 12.35 0.77 0.29
CA LEU A 161 13.66 0.13 0.11
C LEU A 161 14.85 1.09 0.19
N SER A 162 14.64 2.38 -0.09
CA SER A 162 15.70 3.41 -0.01
C SER A 162 15.61 4.27 1.25
N LYS A 163 14.73 3.94 2.21
CA LYS A 163 14.42 4.78 3.37
C LYS A 163 14.76 4.11 4.70
N ASN A 164 14.79 2.79 4.73
CA ASN A 164 15.27 2.02 5.86
C ASN A 164 16.06 0.83 5.31
N LEU A 165 17.28 0.63 5.81
CA LEU A 165 18.10 -0.54 5.47
C LEU A 165 17.76 -1.76 6.32
N ASP A 166 17.10 -1.58 7.46
CA ASP A 166 16.69 -2.67 8.36
C ASP A 166 15.22 -3.04 8.07
N LEU A 167 14.91 -3.39 6.83
CA LEU A 167 13.59 -3.86 6.41
C LEU A 167 13.60 -5.37 6.20
N LEU A 168 12.56 -6.03 6.71
CA LEU A 168 12.19 -7.39 6.34
C LEU A 168 11.16 -7.36 5.21
N GLU A 169 10.99 -8.47 4.51
CA GLU A 169 10.03 -8.57 3.39
C GLU A 169 8.59 -8.23 3.84
N ASP A 170 8.17 -8.72 5.01
CA ASP A 170 6.85 -8.45 5.58
C ASP A 170 6.62 -6.97 5.93
N ASP A 171 7.70 -6.17 6.11
CA ASP A 171 7.58 -4.74 6.41
C ASP A 171 7.16 -3.91 5.19
N VAL A 172 7.34 -4.47 3.98
CA VAL A 172 7.14 -3.74 2.73
C VAL A 172 5.96 -4.25 1.92
N ILE A 173 5.43 -5.45 2.15
CA ILE A 173 4.28 -5.97 1.40
C ILE A 173 3.03 -5.09 1.58
N PHE A 174 2.27 -4.89 0.51
CA PHE A 174 1.01 -4.14 0.59
C PHE A 174 -0.10 -4.96 1.23
N ARG A 175 -0.12 -6.25 0.91
CA ARG A 175 -1.16 -7.22 1.26
C ARG A 175 -0.54 -8.58 1.48
N ASP A 176 -1.08 -9.34 2.42
CA ASP A 176 -0.70 -10.74 2.61
C ASP A 176 -1.31 -11.64 1.52
N LYS A 177 -0.84 -12.88 1.44
CA LYS A 177 -1.36 -13.84 0.46
C LYS A 177 -2.87 -14.10 0.62
N LYS A 178 -3.35 -14.16 1.87
CA LYS A 178 -4.76 -14.41 2.20
C LYS A 178 -5.68 -13.33 1.65
N PHE A 179 -5.24 -12.09 1.60
CA PHE A 179 -5.99 -11.00 0.99
C PHE A 179 -6.29 -11.26 -0.48
N PHE A 180 -5.31 -11.68 -1.27
CA PHE A 180 -5.50 -11.94 -2.69
C PHE A 180 -6.42 -13.13 -2.93
N GLU A 181 -6.26 -14.20 -2.15
CA GLU A 181 -7.15 -15.37 -2.16
C GLU A 181 -8.59 -14.99 -1.79
N LEU A 182 -8.77 -14.17 -0.75
CA LEU A 182 -10.09 -13.74 -0.28
C LEU A 182 -10.87 -12.96 -1.34
N HIS A 183 -10.18 -12.21 -2.22
CA HIS A 183 -10.78 -11.33 -3.22
C HIS A 183 -10.65 -11.85 -4.66
N ASP A 184 -10.31 -13.13 -4.82
CA ASP A 184 -10.14 -13.81 -6.12
C ASP A 184 -9.22 -13.03 -7.08
N ILE A 185 -8.09 -12.56 -6.57
CA ILE A 185 -7.02 -11.95 -7.36
C ILE A 185 -5.90 -12.98 -7.49
N GLU A 186 -5.67 -13.46 -8.70
CA GLU A 186 -4.63 -14.47 -8.96
C GLU A 186 -3.27 -13.81 -9.13
N LEU A 187 -2.25 -14.36 -8.47
CA LEU A 187 -0.86 -13.93 -8.59
C LEU A 187 -0.04 -15.00 -9.29
N LEU A 188 0.52 -14.66 -10.46
CA LEU A 188 1.52 -15.44 -11.16
C LEU A 188 2.87 -14.76 -11.00
N LEU A 189 3.56 -15.09 -9.91
CA LEU A 189 4.87 -14.54 -9.53
C LEU A 189 6.01 -15.37 -10.13
N GLY A 190 7.20 -14.77 -10.26
CA GLY A 190 8.37 -15.44 -10.85
C GLY A 190 8.26 -15.71 -12.37
N HIS A 191 7.32 -15.05 -13.04
CA HIS A 191 6.97 -15.28 -14.45
C HIS A 191 7.07 -14.00 -15.28
N ARG A 192 7.86 -14.02 -16.34
CA ARG A 192 7.98 -12.89 -17.26
C ARG A 192 7.04 -13.04 -18.45
N VAL A 193 6.25 -12.01 -18.75
CA VAL A 193 5.56 -11.91 -20.05
C VAL A 193 6.58 -11.60 -21.14
N LYS A 194 6.67 -12.49 -22.13
CA LYS A 194 7.64 -12.45 -23.23
C LYS A 194 7.09 -11.73 -24.46
N THR A 195 5.87 -12.06 -24.87
CA THR A 195 5.20 -11.45 -26.03
C THR A 195 3.72 -11.23 -25.77
N ILE A 196 3.14 -10.24 -26.44
CA ILE A 196 1.70 -9.95 -26.41
C ILE A 196 1.21 -9.89 -27.86
N ASN A 197 0.20 -10.68 -28.17
CA ASN A 197 -0.59 -10.56 -29.39
C ASN A 197 -1.93 -9.91 -29.03
N VAL A 198 -2.13 -8.66 -29.47
CA VAL A 198 -3.33 -7.88 -29.16
C VAL A 198 -4.52 -8.29 -30.04
N GLU A 199 -4.27 -8.75 -31.27
CA GLU A 199 -5.32 -9.20 -32.19
C GLU A 199 -5.99 -10.47 -31.67
N ASP A 200 -5.19 -11.46 -31.29
CA ASP A 200 -5.66 -12.73 -30.72
C ASP A 200 -5.99 -12.64 -29.23
N LYS A 201 -5.65 -11.51 -28.58
CA LYS A 201 -5.77 -11.25 -27.14
C LYS A 201 -5.12 -12.34 -26.28
N ILE A 202 -3.90 -12.69 -26.64
CA ILE A 202 -3.09 -13.70 -25.95
C ILE A 202 -1.75 -13.08 -25.57
N LEU A 203 -1.31 -13.34 -24.35
CA LEU A 203 0.09 -13.16 -23.95
C LEU A 203 0.79 -14.50 -23.85
N THR A 204 2.10 -14.50 -24.06
CA THR A 204 2.98 -15.66 -23.89
C THR A 204 4.00 -15.34 -22.82
N MET A 205 4.16 -16.24 -21.86
CA MET A 205 5.16 -16.17 -20.79
C MET A 205 6.52 -16.73 -21.23
N ASP A 206 7.53 -16.57 -20.39
CA ASP A 206 8.88 -17.09 -20.57
C ASP A 206 8.97 -18.62 -20.61
N ASP A 207 8.03 -19.32 -19.97
CA ASP A 207 7.84 -20.77 -20.05
C ASP A 207 6.94 -21.22 -21.21
N GLU A 208 6.68 -20.33 -22.17
CA GLU A 208 5.81 -20.51 -23.34
C GLU A 208 4.33 -20.76 -23.03
N LYS A 209 3.91 -20.70 -21.75
CA LYS A 209 2.48 -20.74 -21.41
C LYS A 209 1.77 -19.52 -21.98
N LYS A 210 0.54 -19.75 -22.45
CA LYS A 210 -0.31 -18.73 -23.04
C LYS A 210 -1.48 -18.40 -22.11
N ILE A 211 -1.77 -17.10 -21.97
CA ILE A 211 -2.91 -16.61 -21.20
C ILE A 211 -3.74 -15.71 -22.10
N THR A 212 -5.04 -15.99 -22.20
CA THR A 212 -6.00 -15.15 -22.91
C THR A 212 -6.49 -14.02 -21.99
N PHE A 213 -6.79 -12.87 -22.58
CA PHE A 213 -7.35 -11.73 -21.86
C PHE A 213 -8.51 -11.11 -22.60
N LYS A 214 -9.47 -10.53 -21.87
CA LYS A 214 -10.43 -9.57 -22.43
C LYS A 214 -9.83 -8.17 -22.43
N TYR A 215 -9.23 -7.81 -21.30
CA TYR A 215 -8.57 -6.54 -21.06
C TYR A 215 -7.14 -6.80 -20.57
N LEU A 216 -6.20 -6.02 -21.08
CA LEU A 216 -4.79 -6.08 -20.71
C LEU A 216 -4.37 -4.74 -20.10
N VAL A 217 -3.74 -4.80 -18.94
CA VAL A 217 -3.14 -3.63 -18.28
C VAL A 217 -1.63 -3.82 -18.23
N ILE A 218 -0.88 -2.92 -18.87
CA ILE A 218 0.59 -2.93 -18.82
C ILE A 218 1.02 -2.04 -17.65
N ALA A 219 1.48 -2.67 -16.57
CA ALA A 219 1.89 -2.05 -15.31
C ALA A 219 3.35 -2.40 -14.96
N THR A 220 4.21 -2.61 -15.96
CA THR A 220 5.59 -3.11 -15.82
C THR A 220 6.54 -2.16 -15.10
N GLY A 221 6.13 -0.91 -14.89
CA GLY A 221 6.98 0.13 -14.33
C GLY A 221 8.21 0.40 -15.20
N GLY A 222 9.30 0.82 -14.57
CA GLY A 222 10.59 1.06 -15.20
C GLY A 222 11.71 0.19 -14.65
N ILE A 223 12.88 0.31 -15.28
CA ILE A 223 14.15 -0.27 -14.85
C ILE A 223 15.16 0.83 -14.57
N ASN A 224 16.19 0.53 -13.76
CA ASN A 224 17.30 1.46 -13.59
C ASN A 224 18.01 1.67 -14.93
N LYS A 225 18.37 2.91 -15.25
CA LYS A 225 19.20 3.20 -16.41
C LYS A 225 20.62 2.71 -16.11
N PRO A 226 21.20 1.78 -16.90
CA PRO A 226 22.57 1.35 -16.68
C PRO A 226 23.53 2.53 -16.74
N SER A 227 24.52 2.55 -15.85
CA SER A 227 25.57 3.56 -15.88
C SER A 227 26.51 3.28 -17.06
N THR A 228 26.86 4.32 -17.81
CA THR A 228 27.82 4.25 -18.92
C THR A 228 29.24 4.61 -18.48
N ILE A 229 29.45 4.82 -17.18
CA ILE A 229 30.76 5.16 -16.61
C ILE A 229 31.65 3.91 -16.67
N LYS A 230 32.91 4.07 -17.07
CA LYS A 230 33.89 2.98 -17.06
C LYS A 230 34.03 2.41 -15.65
N GLY A 231 33.88 1.08 -15.51
CA GLY A 231 33.91 0.38 -14.23
C GLY A 231 32.56 0.29 -13.51
N ALA A 232 31.45 0.62 -14.19
CA ALA A 232 30.10 0.42 -13.66
C ALA A 232 29.71 -1.05 -13.44
N ASP A 233 30.51 -1.97 -13.97
CA ASP A 233 30.40 -3.43 -13.88
C ASP A 233 31.35 -4.04 -12.85
N LEU A 234 32.13 -3.23 -12.13
CA LEU A 234 33.02 -3.71 -11.07
C LEU A 234 32.24 -4.21 -9.86
N ASP A 235 32.78 -5.22 -9.18
CA ASP A 235 32.29 -5.66 -7.87
C ASP A 235 32.25 -4.47 -6.89
N GLY A 236 31.15 -4.36 -6.16
CA GLY A 236 30.90 -3.22 -5.26
C GLY A 236 30.10 -2.07 -5.88
N VAL A 237 29.81 -2.11 -7.19
CA VAL A 237 28.91 -1.16 -7.85
C VAL A 237 27.52 -1.76 -7.96
N TYR A 238 26.59 -1.24 -7.16
CA TYR A 238 25.21 -1.73 -7.10
C TYR A 238 24.20 -0.66 -7.54
N SER A 239 23.02 -1.10 -7.95
CA SER A 239 21.86 -0.24 -8.21
C SER A 239 20.73 -0.66 -7.26
N LEU A 240 19.80 0.26 -6.94
CA LEU A 240 18.65 -0.04 -6.10
C LEU A 240 17.36 0.09 -6.91
N ARG A 241 16.68 -1.01 -7.19
CA ARG A 241 15.37 -1.03 -7.86
C ARG A 241 14.36 -1.93 -7.17
N ASP A 242 14.75 -3.12 -6.76
CA ASP A 242 13.87 -4.13 -6.20
C ASP A 242 14.41 -4.67 -4.86
N ILE A 243 13.68 -5.61 -4.27
CA ILE A 243 14.00 -6.16 -2.96
C ILE A 243 15.31 -6.98 -2.97
N SER A 244 15.65 -7.60 -4.12
CA SER A 244 16.91 -8.30 -4.28
C SER A 244 18.09 -7.33 -4.27
N ASP A 245 17.98 -6.21 -4.99
CA ASP A 245 18.98 -5.13 -4.92
C ASP A 245 19.15 -4.60 -3.49
N HIS A 246 18.04 -4.40 -2.77
CA HIS A 246 18.04 -3.95 -1.38
C HIS A 246 18.81 -4.91 -0.47
N ALA A 247 18.54 -6.21 -0.55
CA ALA A 247 19.21 -7.23 0.26
C ALA A 247 20.73 -7.25 0.01
N ILE A 248 21.16 -7.17 -1.26
CA ILE A 248 22.58 -7.12 -1.63
C ILE A 248 23.25 -5.87 -1.02
N ILE A 249 22.61 -4.70 -1.15
CA ILE A 249 23.13 -3.44 -0.62
C ILE A 249 23.19 -3.47 0.92
N GLN A 250 22.15 -3.98 1.57
CA GLN A 250 22.09 -4.14 3.02
C GLN A 250 23.29 -4.97 3.52
N GLU A 251 23.54 -6.12 2.89
CA GLU A 251 24.66 -7.00 3.25
C GLU A 251 26.03 -6.34 2.98
N CYS A 252 26.22 -5.80 1.78
CA CYS A 252 27.53 -5.31 1.33
C CYS A 252 27.95 -3.99 1.97
N SER A 253 27.01 -3.19 2.48
CA SER A 253 27.29 -1.85 3.03
C SER A 253 27.76 -1.86 4.50
N VAL A 254 27.59 -2.96 5.22
CA VAL A 254 27.92 -3.06 6.65
C VAL A 254 29.40 -2.75 6.90
N LYS A 255 29.67 -1.73 7.71
CA LYS A 255 31.03 -1.27 8.09
C LYS A 255 31.90 -0.93 6.86
N LYS A 256 31.30 -0.43 5.77
CA LYS A 256 32.02 0.04 4.56
C LYS A 256 31.91 1.55 4.39
N HIS A 257 32.81 2.09 3.56
CA HIS A 257 32.66 3.44 3.01
C HIS A 257 31.82 3.36 1.73
N VAL A 258 30.70 4.07 1.70
CA VAL A 258 29.74 4.06 0.60
C VAL A 258 29.79 5.40 -0.14
N THR A 259 29.82 5.35 -1.47
CA THR A 259 29.66 6.52 -2.33
C THR A 259 28.39 6.38 -3.16
N ILE A 260 27.54 7.40 -3.15
CA ILE A 260 26.29 7.41 -3.91
C ILE A 260 26.49 8.23 -5.18
N VAL A 261 26.27 7.61 -6.33
CA VAL A 261 26.34 8.27 -7.64
C VAL A 261 24.94 8.68 -8.08
N GLY A 262 24.57 9.93 -7.80
CA GLY A 262 23.30 10.53 -8.19
C GLY A 262 22.59 11.21 -7.01
N SER A 263 22.28 12.49 -7.16
CA SER A 263 21.68 13.34 -6.11
C SER A 263 20.16 13.52 -6.25
N GLY A 264 19.50 12.58 -6.92
CA GLY A 264 18.04 12.53 -7.05
C GLY A 264 17.35 12.12 -5.74
N PHE A 265 16.02 12.04 -5.73
CA PHE A 265 15.23 11.72 -4.53
C PHE A 265 15.62 10.42 -3.82
N ILE A 266 16.07 9.40 -4.57
CA ILE A 266 16.52 8.11 -4.02
C ILE A 266 17.89 8.27 -3.35
N GLY A 267 18.81 9.02 -3.97
CA GLY A 267 20.18 9.22 -3.47
C GLY A 267 20.30 10.29 -2.38
N LYS A 268 19.21 10.99 -2.04
CA LYS A 268 19.14 11.92 -0.92
C LYS A 268 18.82 11.13 0.35
N PHE A 269 19.85 10.97 1.18
CA PHE A 269 19.80 10.47 2.54
C PHE A 269 20.04 11.62 3.52
#